data_AF-A0A2L2TTX7-F1
#
_entry.id   AF-A0A2L2TTX7-F1
#
_cell.length_a   1.000
_cell.length_b   1.000
_cell.length_c   1.000
_cell.angle_alpha   90.00
_cell.angle_beta   90.00
_cell.angle_gamma   90.00
#
_symmetry.space_group_name_H-M   'P 1'
#
loop_
_entity.id
_entity.type
_entity.pdbx_description
1 polymer ?
#
loop_
_entity_poly.entity_id
_entity_poly.type
_entity_poly.pdbx_seq_one_letter_code
_entity_poly.pdbx_strand_id
1 'polypeptide(L)'
;MCLSISMPLGIIQPFAICSDWLGGPDGFIPPGSGENSVNRSNFRHSPVQFLRVLIEKIRQECGLIEKTDIRKIFESRDTIILVGGDSILWVYFISAIEIIASKREALAGTINFDLHLMIEFANARSFSVLRHLRDFFSLVIFTHACEVTEPRDRVYALVGLAEGGFTSEININYRKNVRDVHRGALARASSYHQDLKLLSLCDSASEPTWIPDLERIQHLRPMTYGRAALCSAERAHAFTKEQLLVQGVRCDYITELIGPQDGQDSQAQLEAVVLEAARRFLGPDPKTWNFQKVQQFSLRLLVNDFYTYPPVIFKTQDQLAERISSNSETLGAQLAYLTYFMHGRSIYLTEMGYITLGPRNCQPRDLVVVFLGSHLPLVLRPIEDGEYKIRGPCAHLALLSGEAILSEMPKGWRLRYLKRVGDPLFETPEGERQHIDSRLDNIPVPEEWELRWRDNGTPFWYIAKEDRWTNFDPRLTLESLRKSGVKVNDYILR
;
A
#
# COMPACT_ATOMS: atom_id res chain seq x y z
N MET A 1 25.26 -16.79 14.13
CA MET A 1 24.98 -15.37 14.48
C MET A 1 23.59 -15.06 13.94
N CYS A 2 22.59 -15.37 14.77
CA CYS A 2 21.22 -15.68 14.40
C CYS A 2 20.29 -14.47 14.43
N LEU A 3 19.31 -14.52 13.53
CA LEU A 3 18.37 -13.48 13.14
C LEU A 3 16.97 -14.09 13.31
N SER A 4 16.16 -13.59 14.26
CA SER A 4 14.89 -14.21 14.69
C SER A 4 13.66 -13.75 13.92
N ILE A 5 12.74 -14.69 13.64
CA ILE A 5 11.37 -14.48 13.16
C ILE A 5 10.46 -15.46 13.91
N SER A 6 9.37 -14.99 14.50
CA SER A 6 8.31 -15.82 15.09
C SER A 6 7.38 -16.41 14.01
N MET A 7 7.25 -17.73 13.93
CA MET A 7 6.15 -18.42 13.25
C MET A 7 5.18 -18.98 14.30
N PRO A 8 3.85 -18.96 14.07
CA PRO A 8 2.90 -19.65 14.94
C PRO A 8 3.07 -21.18 14.79
N LEU A 9 3.73 -21.79 15.76
CA LEU A 9 3.79 -23.25 15.97
C LEU A 9 2.42 -23.76 16.42
N GLY A 10 1.47 -23.85 15.47
CA GLY A 10 0.19 -24.55 15.64
C GLY A 10 0.07 -25.83 14.82
N ILE A 11 1.06 -26.16 13.99
CA ILE A 11 0.98 -27.30 13.04
C ILE A 11 1.72 -28.55 13.55
N ILE A 12 2.49 -28.46 14.63
CA ILE A 12 3.13 -29.65 15.23
C ILE A 12 3.15 -29.50 16.76
N GLN A 13 2.33 -30.29 17.46
CA GLN A 13 2.48 -30.61 18.88
C GLN A 13 2.19 -32.11 19.08
N PRO A 14 2.74 -32.78 20.11
CA PRO A 14 3.03 -32.22 21.45
C PRO A 14 4.41 -32.56 22.03
N PHE A 15 4.89 -31.77 23.00
CA PHE A 15 5.32 -32.21 24.34
C PHE A 15 5.77 -31.01 25.18
N ALA A 16 5.43 -31.06 26.48
CA ALA A 16 5.76 -30.09 27.50
C ALA A 16 7.28 -29.96 27.77
N ILE A 17 7.71 -28.87 28.43
CA ILE A 17 8.45 -28.90 29.71
C ILE A 17 8.90 -27.49 30.17
N CYS A 18 8.87 -27.37 31.51
CA CYS A 18 9.31 -26.37 32.46
C CYS A 18 10.46 -25.38 32.14
N SER A 19 10.36 -24.29 32.90
CA SER A 19 11.24 -23.14 33.12
C SER A 19 12.67 -23.47 33.55
N ASP A 20 13.64 -22.70 33.03
CA ASP A 20 14.71 -22.05 33.81
C ASP A 20 15.31 -20.90 32.96
N TRP A 21 15.45 -19.72 33.57
CA TRP A 21 15.76 -18.44 32.93
C TRP A 21 17.22 -18.01 33.19
N LEU A 22 17.99 -17.74 32.13
CA LEU A 22 19.33 -17.13 32.17
C LEU A 22 19.57 -16.26 30.92
N GLY A 23 18.96 -15.07 30.83
CA GLY A 23 19.19 -14.12 29.73
C GLY A 23 18.73 -12.70 30.08
N GLY A 24 19.32 -11.66 29.47
CA GLY A 24 19.01 -10.25 29.75
C GLY A 24 17.59 -9.82 29.33
N PRO A 25 17.14 -8.61 29.72
CA PRO A 25 15.78 -8.11 29.49
C PRO A 25 15.36 -7.95 28.02
N ASP A 26 16.30 -8.11 27.09
CA ASP A 26 16.15 -8.01 25.63
C ASP A 26 16.10 -9.38 24.92
N GLY A 27 16.22 -10.50 25.65
CA GLY A 27 16.13 -11.86 25.11
C GLY A 27 17.38 -12.32 24.35
N PHE A 28 18.48 -11.57 24.40
CA PHE A 28 19.75 -11.94 23.78
C PHE A 28 20.65 -12.73 24.72
N ILE A 29 21.46 -13.61 24.12
CA ILE A 29 22.52 -14.32 24.82
C ILE A 29 23.79 -13.43 24.76
N PRO A 30 24.38 -13.04 25.91
CA PRO A 30 25.51 -12.11 25.93
C PRO A 30 26.73 -12.63 25.16
N PRO A 31 27.53 -11.77 24.52
CA PRO A 31 28.79 -12.18 23.89
C PRO A 31 29.72 -12.86 24.92
N GLY A 32 30.12 -14.10 24.65
CA GLY A 32 30.99 -14.89 25.54
C GLY A 32 30.29 -16.05 26.28
N SER A 33 28.98 -16.21 26.13
CA SER A 33 28.25 -17.41 26.57
C SER A 33 28.67 -18.64 25.75
N GLY A 34 29.03 -19.75 26.40
CA GLY A 34 29.47 -20.98 25.73
C GLY A 34 28.47 -21.53 24.70
N GLU A 35 28.99 -22.33 23.75
CA GLU A 35 28.30 -22.84 22.54
C GLU A 35 26.97 -23.57 22.78
N ASN A 36 26.63 -23.92 24.03
CA ASN A 36 25.40 -24.64 24.39
C ASN A 36 24.26 -23.76 24.92
N SER A 37 24.34 -22.45 24.76
CA SER A 37 23.30 -21.52 25.24
C SER A 37 22.15 -21.45 24.22
N VAL A 38 20.99 -22.04 24.54
CA VAL A 38 19.79 -22.07 23.67
C VAL A 38 18.67 -21.24 24.30
N ASN A 39 18.17 -20.23 23.58
CA ASN A 39 16.99 -19.47 23.99
C ASN A 39 15.72 -20.33 23.82
N ARG A 40 14.99 -20.59 24.93
CA ARG A 40 13.76 -21.39 24.97
C ARG A 40 12.48 -20.56 25.14
N SER A 41 12.52 -19.24 24.99
CA SER A 41 11.32 -18.40 25.14
C SER A 41 10.40 -18.52 23.92
N ASN A 42 9.11 -18.80 24.15
CA ASN A 42 8.08 -18.69 23.12
C ASN A 42 7.93 -17.22 22.69
N PHE A 43 8.12 -16.93 21.41
CA PHE A 43 7.96 -15.58 20.85
C PHE A 43 6.51 -15.11 21.00
N ARG A 44 6.27 -14.19 21.94
CA ARG A 44 4.97 -13.53 22.11
C ARG A 44 4.76 -12.32 21.16
N HIS A 45 5.74 -11.96 20.32
CA HIS A 45 5.70 -10.79 19.43
C HIS A 45 6.30 -11.06 18.02
N SER A 46 5.97 -10.16 17.08
CA SER A 46 5.93 -10.29 15.61
C SER A 46 7.16 -10.90 14.89
N PRO A 47 6.96 -11.62 13.75
CA PRO A 47 8.00 -12.06 12.81
C PRO A 47 8.89 -10.96 12.20
N VAL A 48 8.57 -9.69 12.44
CA VAL A 48 9.27 -8.53 11.89
C VAL A 48 10.69 -8.30 12.47
N GLN A 49 11.04 -8.98 13.58
CA GLN A 49 12.35 -8.87 14.24
C GLN A 49 13.56 -9.31 13.39
N PHE A 50 13.33 -9.88 12.21
CA PHE A 50 14.39 -10.23 11.25
C PHE A 50 15.20 -9.05 10.75
N LEU A 51 14.60 -7.87 10.60
CA LEU A 51 15.37 -6.73 10.07
C LEU A 51 16.20 -6.05 11.15
N ARG A 52 15.86 -6.28 12.43
CA ARG A 52 16.56 -5.74 13.59
C ARG A 52 18.03 -6.17 13.61
N VAL A 53 18.31 -7.47 13.44
CA VAL A 53 19.69 -7.97 13.48
C VAL A 53 20.44 -7.74 12.15
N LEU A 54 19.76 -7.49 11.02
CA LEU A 54 20.41 -7.18 9.75
C LEU A 54 20.91 -5.72 9.74
N ILE A 55 20.08 -4.78 10.22
CA ILE A 55 20.45 -3.36 10.36
C ILE A 55 21.50 -3.17 11.48
N GLU A 56 21.43 -3.93 12.58
CA GLU A 56 22.48 -3.90 13.61
C GLU A 56 23.82 -4.47 13.13
N LYS A 57 23.83 -5.50 12.27
CA LYS A 57 25.07 -5.99 11.63
C LYS A 57 25.68 -4.98 10.65
N ILE A 58 24.84 -4.34 9.83
CA ILE A 58 25.22 -3.24 8.94
C ILE A 58 25.89 -2.10 9.72
N ARG A 59 25.46 -1.86 10.97
CA ARG A 59 25.98 -0.81 11.83
C ARG A 59 27.31 -1.13 12.50
N GLN A 60 27.65 -2.41 12.70
CA GLN A 60 28.83 -2.82 13.48
C GLN A 60 30.12 -2.99 12.65
N GLU A 61 30.05 -3.11 11.33
CA GLU A 61 31.26 -3.41 10.53
C GLU A 61 31.96 -2.21 9.86
N CYS A 62 31.48 -0.96 9.97
CA CYS A 62 32.17 0.27 9.49
C CYS A 62 32.88 0.18 8.11
N GLY A 63 32.52 -0.77 7.27
CA GLY A 63 32.99 -0.93 5.90
C GLY A 63 32.03 -0.19 4.99
N LEU A 64 32.55 0.45 3.95
CA LEU A 64 31.75 1.03 2.88
C LEU A 64 30.79 -0.04 2.33
N ILE A 65 29.53 0.00 2.77
CA ILE A 65 28.46 -0.79 2.17
C ILE A 65 28.20 -0.16 0.81
N GLU A 66 28.59 -0.85 -0.24
CA GLU A 66 28.16 -0.48 -1.58
C GLU A 66 26.65 -0.71 -1.69
N LYS A 67 25.95 -0.01 -2.59
CA LYS A 67 24.51 -0.16 -2.87
C LYS A 67 24.05 -1.63 -3.12
N THR A 68 24.97 -2.59 -3.19
CA THR A 68 24.75 -3.95 -3.68
C THR A 68 24.52 -5.00 -2.58
N ASP A 69 24.80 -4.77 -1.29
CA ASP A 69 24.83 -5.88 -0.32
C ASP A 69 23.44 -6.39 0.12
N ILE A 70 22.49 -5.50 0.39
CA ILE A 70 21.10 -5.92 0.65
C ILE A 70 20.48 -6.51 -0.63
N ARG A 71 20.84 -5.95 -1.80
CA ARG A 71 20.41 -6.46 -3.10
C ARG A 71 20.90 -7.90 -3.34
N LYS A 72 22.16 -8.21 -3.03
CA LYS A 72 22.73 -9.56 -3.13
C LYS A 72 21.94 -10.56 -2.28
N ILE A 73 21.48 -10.19 -1.08
CA ILE A 73 20.69 -11.08 -0.23
C ILE A 73 19.35 -11.46 -0.88
N PHE A 74 18.65 -10.48 -1.48
CA PHE A 74 17.35 -10.70 -2.13
C PHE A 74 17.45 -11.37 -3.51
N GLU A 75 18.60 -11.24 -4.18
CA GLU A 75 18.87 -11.85 -5.49
C GLU A 75 19.54 -13.23 -5.37
N SER A 76 20.16 -13.53 -4.22
CA SER A 76 20.85 -14.79 -3.93
C SER A 76 19.86 -15.96 -3.84
N ARG A 77 20.22 -17.07 -4.51
CA ARG A 77 19.49 -18.35 -4.41
C ARG A 77 19.92 -19.18 -3.20
N ASP A 78 21.06 -18.83 -2.60
CA ASP A 78 21.71 -19.59 -1.54
C ASP A 78 21.49 -18.96 -0.15
N THR A 79 20.72 -17.86 -0.08
CA THR A 79 20.33 -17.26 1.20
C THR A 79 19.46 -18.23 1.99
N ILE A 80 19.87 -18.55 3.22
CA ILE A 80 19.13 -19.42 4.14
C ILE A 80 18.52 -18.57 5.26
N ILE A 81 17.23 -18.78 5.53
CA ILE A 81 16.53 -18.28 6.71
C ILE A 81 16.72 -19.30 7.83
N LEU A 82 17.10 -18.82 9.01
CA LEU A 82 17.25 -19.63 10.22
C LEU A 82 16.19 -19.20 11.24
N VAL A 83 15.46 -20.16 11.81
CA VAL A 83 14.46 -19.91 12.86
C VAL A 83 14.65 -20.94 13.98
N GLY A 84 15.28 -20.53 15.08
CA GLY A 84 15.64 -21.47 16.15
C GLY A 84 16.59 -22.55 15.63
N GLY A 85 16.18 -23.82 15.74
CA GLY A 85 16.89 -24.97 15.18
C GLY A 85 16.54 -25.29 13.72
N ASP A 86 15.52 -24.64 13.16
CA ASP A 86 15.03 -24.90 11.82
C ASP A 86 15.70 -23.98 10.79
N SER A 87 15.76 -24.45 9.54
CA SER A 87 16.30 -23.66 8.43
C SER A 87 15.50 -23.90 7.15
N ILE A 88 15.39 -22.87 6.32
CA ILE A 88 14.76 -22.94 5.01
C ILE A 88 15.46 -21.99 4.04
N LEU A 89 15.63 -22.41 2.78
CA LEU A 89 16.12 -21.50 1.75
C LEU A 89 15.13 -20.35 1.53
N TRP A 90 15.65 -19.14 1.38
CA TRP A 90 14.87 -17.92 1.12
C TRP A 90 13.87 -18.12 -0.03
N VAL A 91 14.33 -18.74 -1.13
CA VAL A 91 13.49 -19.03 -2.29
C VAL A 91 12.31 -19.94 -1.94
N TYR A 92 12.52 -20.97 -1.10
CA TYR A 92 11.46 -21.88 -0.68
C TYR A 92 10.48 -21.21 0.28
N PHE A 93 10.97 -20.38 1.20
CA PHE A 93 10.12 -19.59 2.08
C PHE A 93 9.18 -18.66 1.29
N ILE A 94 9.72 -17.92 0.33
CA ILE A 94 8.93 -17.04 -0.53
C ILE A 94 7.93 -17.83 -1.39
N SER A 95 8.34 -18.94 -1.98
CA SER A 95 7.42 -19.82 -2.73
C SER A 95 6.31 -20.39 -1.85
N ALA A 96 6.62 -20.83 -0.64
CA ALA A 96 5.64 -21.34 0.31
C ALA A 96 4.60 -20.28 0.68
N ILE A 97 5.04 -19.04 0.96
CA ILE A 97 4.14 -17.93 1.23
C ILE A 97 3.21 -17.63 0.05
N GLU A 98 3.72 -17.60 -1.19
CA GLU A 98 2.85 -17.39 -2.36
C GLU A 98 1.86 -18.54 -2.56
N ILE A 99 2.27 -19.79 -2.31
CA ILE A 99 1.40 -20.96 -2.38
C ILE A 99 0.29 -20.87 -1.32
N ILE A 100 0.64 -20.62 -0.06
CA ILE A 100 -0.34 -20.45 1.04
C ILE A 100 -1.34 -19.35 0.67
N ALA A 101 -0.86 -18.24 0.12
CA ALA A 101 -1.72 -17.14 -0.27
C ALA A 101 -2.71 -17.53 -1.39
N SER A 102 -2.25 -18.31 -2.38
CA SER A 102 -3.10 -18.80 -3.47
C SER A 102 -4.08 -19.89 -3.05
N LYS A 103 -3.77 -20.65 -1.99
CA LYS A 103 -4.59 -21.76 -1.45
C LYS A 103 -5.36 -21.39 -0.17
N ARG A 104 -5.38 -20.11 0.20
CA ARG A 104 -5.89 -19.65 1.51
C ARG A 104 -7.32 -20.10 1.79
N GLU A 105 -8.18 -20.13 0.79
CA GLU A 105 -9.57 -20.60 0.94
C GLU A 105 -9.64 -22.09 1.31
N ALA A 106 -8.85 -22.93 0.64
CA ALA A 106 -8.77 -24.35 0.96
C ALA A 106 -8.23 -24.60 2.38
N LEU A 107 -7.52 -23.62 2.95
CA LEU A 107 -6.99 -23.65 4.31
C LEU A 107 -7.93 -23.05 5.35
N ALA A 108 -9.01 -22.35 4.95
CA ALA A 108 -9.88 -21.61 5.87
C ALA A 108 -10.63 -22.52 6.88
N GLY A 109 -10.81 -23.80 6.56
CA GLY A 109 -11.38 -24.80 7.48
C GLY A 109 -10.36 -25.50 8.38
N THR A 110 -9.07 -25.32 8.12
CA THR A 110 -7.96 -25.99 8.83
C THR A 110 -7.15 -25.02 9.68
N ILE A 111 -7.03 -23.78 9.22
CA ILE A 111 -6.27 -22.70 9.87
C ILE A 111 -7.26 -21.59 10.22
N ASN A 112 -7.38 -21.30 11.52
CA ASN A 112 -8.11 -20.12 11.96
C ASN A 112 -7.27 -18.87 11.64
N PHE A 113 -7.57 -18.23 10.52
CA PHE A 113 -6.97 -16.95 10.15
C PHE A 113 -7.65 -15.82 10.91
N ASP A 114 -7.23 -15.60 12.14
CA ASP A 114 -7.57 -14.36 12.83
C ASP A 114 -6.93 -13.13 12.14
N LEU A 115 -7.39 -11.94 12.51
CA LEU A 115 -6.92 -10.68 11.94
C LEU A 115 -5.39 -10.51 12.10
N HIS A 116 -4.83 -10.95 13.22
CA HIS A 116 -3.40 -10.80 13.51
C HIS A 116 -2.56 -11.69 12.58
N LEU A 117 -2.93 -12.97 12.44
CA LEU A 117 -2.27 -13.89 11.52
C LEU A 117 -2.35 -13.40 10.08
N MET A 118 -3.47 -12.81 9.70
CA MET A 118 -3.65 -12.21 8.38
C MET A 118 -2.75 -11.01 8.12
N ILE A 119 -2.61 -10.15 9.12
CA ILE A 119 -1.73 -9.01 9.10
C ILE A 119 -0.28 -9.46 8.89
N GLU A 120 0.19 -10.39 9.72
CA GLU A 120 1.57 -10.87 9.68
C GLU A 120 1.88 -11.63 8.39
N PHE A 121 0.95 -12.45 7.92
CA PHE A 121 1.10 -13.15 6.66
C PHE A 121 1.23 -12.18 5.48
N ALA A 122 0.41 -11.13 5.43
CA ALA A 122 0.50 -10.12 4.37
C ALA A 122 1.83 -9.33 4.42
N ASN A 123 2.33 -9.05 5.63
CA ASN A 123 3.62 -8.42 5.85
C ASN A 123 4.75 -9.31 5.32
N ALA A 124 4.78 -10.58 5.73
CA ALA A 124 5.74 -11.57 5.24
C ALA A 124 5.66 -11.76 3.72
N ARG A 125 4.44 -11.79 3.16
CA ARG A 125 4.22 -11.86 1.72
C ARG A 125 4.84 -10.67 1.02
N SER A 126 4.87 -9.46 1.59
CA SER A 126 5.43 -8.27 0.93
C SER A 126 6.90 -8.45 0.52
N PHE A 127 7.63 -9.31 1.22
CA PHE A 127 9.00 -9.65 0.88
C PHE A 127 9.16 -10.49 -0.39
N SER A 128 8.12 -11.20 -0.84
CA SER A 128 8.16 -11.99 -2.07
C SER A 128 8.44 -11.14 -3.32
N VAL A 129 8.03 -9.87 -3.26
CA VAL A 129 8.14 -8.94 -4.38
C VAL A 129 9.28 -7.93 -4.24
N LEU A 130 9.91 -7.80 -3.06
CA LEU A 130 11.00 -6.83 -2.83
C LEU A 130 12.16 -6.98 -3.82
N ARG A 131 12.50 -8.22 -4.22
CA ARG A 131 13.52 -8.49 -5.25
C ARG A 131 13.23 -7.82 -6.60
N HIS A 132 11.97 -7.48 -6.87
CA HIS A 132 11.51 -6.82 -8.10
C HIS A 132 11.21 -5.32 -7.89
N LEU A 133 11.26 -4.82 -6.66
CA LEU A 133 10.99 -3.43 -6.34
C LEU A 133 12.24 -2.58 -6.52
N ARG A 134 12.11 -1.52 -7.31
CA ARG A 134 13.17 -0.52 -7.53
C ARG A 134 12.68 0.92 -7.34
N ASP A 135 11.37 1.12 -7.39
CA ASP A 135 10.69 2.38 -7.07
C ASP A 135 10.72 2.64 -5.55
N PHE A 136 11.16 3.84 -5.15
CA PHE A 136 11.39 4.21 -3.75
C PHE A 136 10.11 4.16 -2.91
N PHE A 137 9.00 4.67 -3.43
CA PHE A 137 7.73 4.67 -2.70
C PHE A 137 7.20 3.25 -2.52
N SER A 138 7.33 2.41 -3.54
CA SER A 138 7.00 0.99 -3.46
C SER A 138 7.85 0.30 -2.40
N LEU A 139 9.15 0.56 -2.35
CA LEU A 139 10.01 0.03 -1.27
C LEU A 139 9.49 0.44 0.10
N VAL A 140 9.23 1.74 0.33
CA VAL A 140 8.68 2.25 1.61
C VAL A 140 7.38 1.54 1.99
N ILE A 141 6.47 1.36 1.03
CA ILE A 141 5.17 0.72 1.26
C ILE A 141 5.32 -0.76 1.60
N PHE A 142 6.07 -1.52 0.80
CA PHE A 142 6.21 -2.95 0.99
C PHE A 142 7.12 -3.31 2.18
N THR A 143 7.87 -2.35 2.73
CA THR A 143 8.62 -2.49 3.99
C THR A 143 7.97 -1.74 5.17
N HIS A 144 6.73 -1.23 5.06
CA HIS A 144 6.11 -0.43 6.13
C HIS A 144 6.11 -1.15 7.48
N ALA A 145 5.79 -2.45 7.47
CA ALA A 145 5.70 -3.28 8.66
C ALA A 145 7.06 -3.67 9.25
N CYS A 146 8.19 -3.28 8.65
CA CYS A 146 9.51 -3.62 9.15
C CYS A 146 9.81 -2.86 10.45
N GLU A 147 10.47 -3.48 11.42
CA GLU A 147 10.97 -2.82 12.62
C GLU A 147 12.22 -2.01 12.28
N VAL A 148 12.36 -0.82 12.87
CA VAL A 148 13.49 0.06 12.64
C VAL A 148 13.99 0.58 13.99
N THR A 149 15.26 0.28 14.31
CA THR A 149 15.91 0.71 15.57
C THR A 149 16.41 2.14 15.50
N GLU A 150 16.85 2.59 14.33
CA GLU A 150 17.29 3.95 14.07
C GLU A 150 16.32 4.60 13.06
N PRO A 151 15.46 5.55 13.48
CA PRO A 151 14.34 6.05 12.65
C PRO A 151 14.74 6.57 11.26
N ARG A 152 15.98 7.07 11.09
CA ARG A 152 16.48 7.53 9.77
C ARG A 152 16.65 6.40 8.76
N ASP A 153 16.83 5.17 9.24
CA ASP A 153 17.00 4.00 8.37
C ASP A 153 15.70 3.58 7.67
N ARG A 154 14.53 4.12 8.08
CA ARG A 154 13.30 4.10 7.26
C ARG A 154 13.51 4.66 5.85
N VAL A 155 14.51 5.53 5.69
CA VAL A 155 14.94 6.08 4.40
C VAL A 155 16.27 5.49 3.98
N TYR A 156 17.31 5.61 4.82
CA TYR A 156 18.68 5.30 4.40
C TYR A 156 18.86 3.84 3.97
N ALA A 157 18.18 2.89 4.60
CA ALA A 157 18.22 1.48 4.19
C ALA A 157 17.60 1.25 2.81
N LEU A 158 16.57 2.02 2.45
CA LEU A 158 15.84 1.88 1.19
C LEU A 158 16.48 2.65 0.04
N VAL A 159 17.20 3.74 0.31
CA VAL A 159 17.95 4.49 -0.70
C VAL A 159 19.02 3.62 -1.38
N GLY A 160 19.59 2.66 -0.65
CA GLY A 160 20.51 1.67 -1.21
C GLY A 160 19.85 0.68 -2.18
N LEU A 161 18.54 0.44 -2.04
CA LEU A 161 17.76 -0.49 -2.86
C LEU A 161 17.04 0.19 -4.03
N ALA A 162 16.74 1.48 -3.89
CA ALA A 162 16.02 2.25 -4.90
C ALA A 162 16.89 2.54 -6.14
N GLU A 163 16.26 2.53 -7.30
CA GLU A 163 16.85 3.02 -8.55
C GLU A 163 16.37 4.46 -8.83
N GLY A 164 17.23 5.23 -9.50
CA GLY A 164 16.95 6.62 -9.86
C GLY A 164 18.07 7.58 -9.46
N GLY A 165 18.27 8.62 -10.28
CA GLY A 165 19.31 9.63 -10.08
C GLY A 165 19.21 10.34 -8.73
N PHE A 166 17.99 10.53 -8.21
CA PHE A 166 17.75 11.21 -6.93
C PHE A 166 18.46 10.55 -5.73
N THR A 167 18.72 9.23 -5.79
CA THR A 167 19.40 8.50 -4.71
C THR A 167 20.83 8.99 -4.49
N SER A 168 21.49 9.48 -5.55
CA SER A 168 22.86 10.02 -5.47
C SER A 168 22.94 11.37 -4.74
N GLU A 169 21.83 12.09 -4.66
CA GLU A 169 21.74 13.38 -3.95
C GLU A 169 21.41 13.21 -2.47
N ILE A 170 21.05 12.01 -2.02
CA ILE A 170 20.73 11.73 -0.62
C ILE A 170 22.01 11.35 0.12
N ASN A 171 22.62 12.36 0.76
CA ASN A 171 23.77 12.15 1.64
C ASN A 171 23.33 11.53 2.98
N ILE A 172 23.83 10.33 3.27
CA ILE A 172 23.61 9.62 4.56
C ILE A 172 24.28 10.43 5.67
N ASN A 173 23.47 11.04 6.53
CA ASN A 173 23.93 11.85 7.65
C ASN A 173 23.02 11.68 8.87
N TYR A 174 23.53 10.95 9.87
CA TYR A 174 22.81 10.67 11.12
C TYR A 174 22.74 11.87 12.08
N ARG A 175 23.45 12.98 11.79
CA ARG A 175 23.35 14.23 12.57
C ARG A 175 22.11 15.06 12.22
N LYS A 176 21.49 14.83 11.05
CA LYS A 176 20.22 15.48 10.69
C LYS A 176 19.10 14.99 11.60
N ASN A 177 18.07 15.80 11.85
CA ASN A 177 16.88 15.30 12.55
C ASN A 177 16.11 14.31 11.64
N VAL A 178 15.32 13.42 12.25
CA VAL A 178 14.58 12.35 11.54
C VAL A 178 13.62 12.93 10.50
N ARG A 179 12.84 13.93 10.89
CA ARG A 179 11.84 14.59 10.03
C ARG A 179 12.45 15.18 8.75
N ASP A 180 13.60 15.84 8.85
CA ASP A 180 14.29 16.45 7.71
C ASP A 180 14.86 15.38 6.76
N VAL A 181 15.29 14.23 7.29
CA VAL A 181 15.71 13.09 6.47
C VAL A 181 14.52 12.51 5.71
N HIS A 182 13.41 12.21 6.40
CA HIS A 182 12.20 11.68 5.80
C HIS A 182 11.62 12.64 4.76
N ARG A 183 11.37 13.91 5.13
CA ARG A 183 10.89 14.95 4.22
C ARG A 183 11.82 15.11 3.02
N GLY A 184 13.11 15.27 3.28
CA GLY A 184 14.09 15.58 2.24
C GLY A 184 14.24 14.47 1.21
N ALA A 185 14.07 13.21 1.61
CA ALA A 185 14.09 12.08 0.70
C ALA A 185 12.78 11.92 -0.08
N LEU A 186 11.63 11.99 0.60
CA LEU A 186 10.31 11.82 -0.03
C LEU A 186 10.00 12.94 -1.03
N ALA A 187 10.20 14.20 -0.64
CA ALA A 187 9.97 15.34 -1.54
C ALA A 187 10.91 15.27 -2.76
N ARG A 188 12.17 14.88 -2.55
CA ARG A 188 13.14 14.70 -3.65
C ARG A 188 12.78 13.55 -4.58
N ALA A 189 12.35 12.41 -4.03
CA ALA A 189 11.87 11.28 -4.85
C ALA A 189 10.65 11.70 -5.68
N SER A 190 9.69 12.40 -5.08
CA SER A 190 8.52 12.93 -5.79
C SER A 190 8.89 13.95 -6.86
N SER A 191 9.80 14.89 -6.57
CA SER A 191 10.29 15.82 -7.59
C SER A 191 11.07 15.10 -8.70
N TYR A 192 11.80 14.03 -8.42
CA TYR A 192 12.53 13.29 -9.45
C TYR A 192 11.59 12.48 -10.36
N HIS A 193 10.62 11.78 -9.76
CA HIS A 193 9.62 11.01 -10.51
C HIS A 193 8.49 11.89 -11.07
N GLN A 194 8.44 13.16 -10.64
CA GLN A 194 7.42 14.15 -10.94
C GLN A 194 6.00 13.64 -10.57
N ASP A 195 5.90 12.77 -9.56
CA ASP A 195 4.65 12.20 -9.09
C ASP A 195 4.39 12.53 -7.61
N LEU A 196 3.15 12.32 -7.18
CA LEU A 196 2.71 12.54 -5.80
C LEU A 196 2.44 11.22 -5.09
N LYS A 197 3.19 10.16 -5.40
CA LYS A 197 3.05 8.87 -4.70
C LYS A 197 3.28 9.01 -3.20
N LEU A 198 4.09 9.98 -2.75
CA LEU A 198 4.29 10.26 -1.32
C LEU A 198 2.97 10.50 -0.56
N LEU A 199 1.94 11.03 -1.22
CA LEU A 199 0.66 11.36 -0.58
C LEU A 199 -0.12 10.11 -0.15
N SER A 200 0.18 8.93 -0.71
CA SER A 200 -0.42 7.67 -0.23
C SER A 200 0.12 7.22 1.12
N LEU A 201 1.19 7.86 1.60
CA LEU A 201 1.82 7.61 2.89
C LEU A 201 1.44 8.66 3.94
N CYS A 202 0.74 9.72 3.54
CA CYS A 202 0.36 10.82 4.42
C CYS A 202 -0.87 10.45 5.25
N ASP A 203 -0.87 10.90 6.49
CA ASP A 203 -2.02 10.88 7.39
C ASP A 203 -2.08 12.22 8.14
N SER A 204 -3.05 12.34 9.03
CA SER A 204 -3.23 13.52 9.87
C SER A 204 -2.32 13.58 11.10
N ALA A 205 -1.42 12.61 11.31
CA ALA A 205 -0.65 12.49 12.54
C ALA A 205 0.65 13.31 12.51
N SER A 206 1.09 13.75 11.33
CA SER A 206 2.25 14.62 11.15
C SER A 206 1.86 16.10 11.01
N GLU A 207 2.84 16.97 11.23
CA GLU A 207 2.76 18.39 10.90
C GLU A 207 4.11 18.83 10.30
N PRO A 208 4.16 19.35 9.06
CA PRO A 208 3.09 19.41 8.06
C PRO A 208 2.43 18.07 7.66
N THR A 209 1.12 18.05 7.36
CA THR A 209 0.36 16.81 7.05
C THR A 209 0.68 16.21 5.67
N TRP A 210 1.27 16.99 4.77
CA TRP A 210 1.77 16.49 3.48
C TRP A 210 3.11 15.76 3.61
N ILE A 211 3.72 15.73 4.80
CA ILE A 211 4.95 15.01 5.08
C ILE A 211 4.59 13.70 5.81
N PRO A 212 4.82 12.54 5.20
CA PRO A 212 4.59 11.25 5.86
C PRO A 212 5.42 11.08 7.14
N ASP A 213 4.77 10.63 8.21
CA ASP A 213 5.46 10.11 9.39
C ASP A 213 5.83 8.64 9.18
N LEU A 214 7.06 8.39 8.74
CA LEU A 214 7.54 7.02 8.48
C LEU A 214 7.80 6.22 9.76
N GLU A 215 7.75 6.83 10.95
CA GLU A 215 7.80 6.08 12.21
C GLU A 215 6.43 5.42 12.49
N ARG A 216 5.35 6.12 12.15
CA ARG A 216 3.97 5.63 12.32
C ARG A 216 3.48 4.75 11.18
N ILE A 217 4.16 4.74 10.04
CA ILE A 217 3.75 3.96 8.87
C ILE A 217 3.60 2.46 9.13
N GLN A 218 4.27 1.91 10.16
CA GLN A 218 4.09 0.51 10.56
C GLN A 218 2.67 0.17 11.02
N HIS A 219 1.92 1.18 11.49
CA HIS A 219 0.52 1.05 11.89
C HIS A 219 -0.44 1.44 10.77
N LEU A 220 0.09 2.05 9.71
CA LEU A 220 -0.65 2.35 8.50
C LEU A 220 -0.51 1.16 7.55
N ARG A 221 -1.59 0.80 6.86
CA ARG A 221 -1.48 -0.04 5.66
C ARG A 221 -1.56 0.88 4.48
N PRO A 222 -0.47 1.21 3.78
CA PRO A 222 -0.55 2.13 2.66
C PRO A 222 -1.43 1.56 1.55
N MET A 223 -2.12 2.46 0.85
CA MET A 223 -2.85 2.10 -0.35
C MET A 223 -1.90 2.12 -1.54
N THR A 224 -1.90 1.05 -2.33
CA THR A 224 -0.95 0.88 -3.45
C THR A 224 -1.61 0.93 -4.83
N TYR A 225 -2.94 0.88 -4.88
CA TYR A 225 -3.67 0.59 -6.11
C TYR A 225 -4.58 1.75 -6.50
N GLY A 226 -4.26 2.40 -7.61
CA GLY A 226 -5.12 3.34 -8.32
C GLY A 226 -4.39 3.97 -9.51
N ARG A 227 -5.16 4.60 -10.38
CA ARG A 227 -4.72 5.53 -11.42
C ARG A 227 -5.56 6.80 -11.37
N ALA A 228 -5.76 7.35 -10.17
CA ALA A 228 -6.75 8.40 -9.94
C ALA A 228 -6.55 9.64 -10.80
N ALA A 229 -5.31 10.10 -10.95
CA ALA A 229 -4.96 11.21 -11.84
C ALA A 229 -4.21 10.77 -13.10
N LEU A 230 -4.23 9.47 -13.45
CA LEU A 230 -3.46 8.90 -14.56
C LEU A 230 -1.99 9.39 -14.51
N CYS A 231 -1.37 9.66 -15.67
CA CYS A 231 -0.06 10.29 -15.77
C CYS A 231 -0.19 11.78 -16.11
N SER A 232 -0.95 12.54 -15.31
CA SER A 232 -1.28 13.95 -15.59
C SER A 232 -0.24 14.95 -15.09
N ALA A 233 -0.16 16.07 -15.81
CA ALA A 233 0.47 17.34 -15.46
C ALA A 233 1.79 17.26 -14.66
N GLU A 234 2.89 17.14 -15.41
CA GLU A 234 4.28 17.10 -14.90
C GLU A 234 4.59 18.14 -13.81
N ARG A 235 4.11 19.38 -13.96
CA ARG A 235 4.46 20.51 -13.08
C ARG A 235 3.31 21.02 -12.21
N ALA A 236 2.42 20.12 -11.81
CA ALA A 236 1.24 20.45 -11.01
C ALA A 236 1.49 20.64 -9.50
N HIS A 237 2.75 20.59 -9.05
CA HIS A 237 3.07 20.70 -7.64
C HIS A 237 4.42 21.39 -7.38
N ALA A 238 4.53 22.03 -6.22
CA ALA A 238 5.75 22.67 -5.73
C ALA A 238 5.89 22.49 -4.22
N PHE A 239 7.04 21.99 -3.79
CA PHE A 239 7.35 21.78 -2.37
C PHE A 239 8.05 23.00 -1.78
N THR A 240 7.63 23.40 -0.59
CA THR A 240 8.37 24.30 0.29
C THR A 240 8.74 23.56 1.59
N LYS A 241 9.31 24.27 2.57
CA LYS A 241 9.64 23.66 3.86
C LYS A 241 8.40 23.26 4.67
N GLU A 242 7.35 24.06 4.60
CA GLU A 242 6.14 23.94 5.43
C GLU A 242 4.87 23.64 4.61
N GLN A 243 4.85 24.01 3.33
CA GLN A 243 3.68 23.87 2.47
C GLN A 243 3.99 23.07 1.20
N LEU A 244 2.97 22.40 0.69
CA LEU A 244 2.94 21.83 -0.66
C LEU A 244 1.84 22.54 -1.46
N LEU A 245 2.23 23.30 -2.48
CA LEU A 245 1.31 23.86 -3.45
C LEU A 245 1.02 22.78 -4.50
N VAL A 246 -0.24 22.47 -4.74
CA VAL A 246 -0.63 21.39 -5.66
C VAL A 246 -1.95 21.69 -6.37
N GLN A 247 -2.06 21.22 -7.60
CA GLN A 247 -3.27 21.31 -8.41
C GLN A 247 -4.08 20.03 -8.38
N GLY A 248 -5.39 20.16 -8.28
CA GLY A 248 -6.29 19.01 -8.22
C GLY A 248 -7.74 19.31 -8.56
N VAL A 249 -8.52 18.25 -8.72
CA VAL A 249 -9.96 18.30 -8.98
C VAL A 249 -10.70 17.96 -7.70
N ARG A 250 -11.62 18.83 -7.27
CA ARG A 250 -12.56 18.52 -6.18
C ARG A 250 -13.63 17.60 -6.73
N CYS A 251 -13.75 16.40 -6.17
CA CYS A 251 -14.63 15.37 -6.69
C CYS A 251 -15.89 15.17 -5.84
N ASP A 252 -15.74 15.13 -4.52
CA ASP A 252 -16.81 14.71 -3.62
C ASP A 252 -16.64 15.28 -2.20
N TYR A 253 -17.56 14.95 -1.30
CA TYR A 253 -17.51 15.22 0.13
C TYR A 253 -17.90 13.98 0.92
N ILE A 254 -17.32 13.82 2.11
CA ILE A 254 -17.81 12.85 3.09
C ILE A 254 -19.12 13.39 3.67
N THR A 255 -20.16 12.56 3.71
CA THR A 255 -21.48 12.91 4.25
C THR A 255 -21.76 12.24 5.59
N GLU A 256 -21.35 10.98 5.74
CA GLU A 256 -21.61 10.18 6.94
C GLU A 256 -20.42 9.27 7.23
N LEU A 257 -20.10 9.10 8.51
CA LEU A 257 -19.23 8.02 8.97
C LEU A 257 -20.08 6.79 9.30
N ILE A 258 -19.73 5.65 8.71
CA ILE A 258 -20.33 4.35 9.01
C ILE A 258 -19.41 3.51 9.89
N GLY A 259 -18.10 3.59 9.63
CA GLY A 259 -17.12 2.70 10.24
C GLY A 259 -16.59 3.14 11.60
N PRO A 260 -15.62 2.39 12.14
CA PRO A 260 -15.06 2.69 13.45
C PRO A 260 -14.27 4.00 13.47
N GLN A 261 -14.31 4.72 14.59
CA GLN A 261 -13.45 5.87 14.85
C GLN A 261 -12.20 5.47 15.62
N ASP A 262 -12.34 4.57 16.59
CA ASP A 262 -11.31 4.30 17.59
C ASP A 262 -10.47 3.07 17.23
N GLY A 263 -9.14 3.17 17.30
CA GLY A 263 -8.22 2.10 16.86
C GLY A 263 -8.18 0.82 17.71
N GLN A 264 -9.20 0.58 18.54
CA GLN A 264 -9.28 -0.52 19.51
C GLN A 264 -10.45 -1.48 19.24
N ASP A 265 -11.01 -1.46 18.02
CA ASP A 265 -12.13 -2.33 17.66
C ASP A 265 -11.72 -3.80 17.71
N SER A 266 -12.49 -4.61 18.43
CA SER A 266 -12.43 -6.06 18.32
C SER A 266 -12.86 -6.52 16.92
N GLN A 267 -12.44 -7.73 16.55
CA GLN A 267 -12.82 -8.36 15.29
C GLN A 267 -14.34 -8.37 15.08
N ALA A 268 -15.12 -8.70 16.11
CA ALA A 268 -16.58 -8.72 16.04
C ALA A 268 -17.19 -7.33 15.79
N GLN A 269 -16.60 -6.26 16.36
CA GLN A 269 -17.04 -4.89 16.11
C GLN A 269 -16.79 -4.48 14.66
N LEU A 270 -15.63 -4.84 14.11
CA LEU A 270 -15.32 -4.58 12.70
C LEU A 270 -16.26 -5.35 11.77
N GLU A 271 -16.58 -6.61 12.07
CA GLU A 271 -17.53 -7.41 11.28
C GLU A 271 -18.93 -6.81 11.31
N ALA A 272 -19.39 -6.33 12.48
CA ALA A 272 -20.67 -5.65 12.61
C ALA A 272 -20.74 -4.36 11.77
N VAL A 273 -19.66 -3.59 11.72
CA VAL A 273 -19.55 -2.41 10.86
C VAL A 273 -19.65 -2.78 9.38
N VAL A 274 -18.95 -3.82 8.93
CA VAL A 274 -19.03 -4.28 7.53
C VAL A 274 -20.46 -4.67 7.17
N LEU A 275 -21.16 -5.36 8.09
CA LEU A 275 -22.56 -5.74 7.90
C LEU A 275 -23.49 -4.53 7.85
N GLU A 276 -23.28 -3.51 8.68
CA GLU A 276 -24.08 -2.27 8.60
C GLU A 276 -23.83 -1.54 7.27
N ALA A 277 -22.58 -1.40 6.84
CA ALA A 277 -22.25 -0.84 5.54
C ALA A 277 -22.91 -1.63 4.39
N ALA A 278 -22.93 -2.96 4.50
CA ALA A 278 -23.61 -3.84 3.53
C ALA A 278 -25.12 -3.58 3.52
N ARG A 279 -25.78 -3.47 4.67
CA ARG A 279 -27.22 -3.17 4.77
C ARG A 279 -27.57 -1.82 4.17
N ARG A 280 -26.76 -0.79 4.39
CA ARG A 280 -26.97 0.54 3.79
C ARG A 280 -26.90 0.50 2.28
N PHE A 281 -26.00 -0.30 1.71
CA PHE A 281 -25.77 -0.36 0.26
C PHE A 281 -26.70 -1.33 -0.47
N LEU A 282 -26.92 -2.51 0.11
CA LEU A 282 -27.61 -3.62 -0.53
C LEU A 282 -29.10 -3.67 -0.16
N GLY A 283 -29.48 -3.01 0.93
CA GLY A 283 -30.83 -3.01 1.50
C GLY A 283 -30.87 -3.62 2.91
N PRO A 284 -31.89 -3.30 3.71
CA PRO A 284 -31.94 -3.70 5.12
C PRO A 284 -32.15 -5.21 5.34
N ASP A 285 -32.70 -5.91 4.34
CA ASP A 285 -32.96 -7.35 4.41
C ASP A 285 -31.92 -8.14 3.59
N PRO A 286 -30.98 -8.85 4.25
CA PRO A 286 -29.99 -9.70 3.60
C PRO A 286 -30.58 -10.73 2.63
N LYS A 287 -31.83 -11.18 2.87
CA LYS A 287 -32.50 -12.16 1.98
C LYS A 287 -32.82 -11.59 0.59
N THR A 288 -32.84 -10.27 0.45
CA THR A 288 -33.11 -9.59 -0.82
C THR A 288 -31.83 -9.29 -1.61
N TRP A 289 -30.66 -9.54 -1.03
CA TRP A 289 -29.38 -9.22 -1.66
C TRP A 289 -29.10 -10.16 -2.81
N ASN A 290 -28.98 -9.61 -4.01
CA ASN A 290 -28.55 -10.39 -5.16
C ASN A 290 -27.03 -10.43 -5.28
N PHE A 291 -26.56 -11.47 -5.95
CA PHE A 291 -25.16 -11.77 -6.15
C PHE A 291 -24.33 -10.60 -6.72
N GLN A 292 -24.83 -9.99 -7.81
CA GLN A 292 -24.12 -8.92 -8.50
C GLN A 292 -23.93 -7.71 -7.58
N LYS A 293 -24.93 -7.36 -6.78
CA LYS A 293 -24.84 -6.25 -5.83
C LYS A 293 -23.86 -6.52 -4.70
N VAL A 294 -23.84 -7.74 -4.13
CA VAL A 294 -22.88 -8.12 -3.08
C VAL A 294 -21.44 -8.11 -3.60
N GLN A 295 -21.23 -8.58 -4.83
CA GLN A 295 -19.94 -8.51 -5.51
C GLN A 295 -19.48 -7.05 -5.65
N GLN A 296 -20.37 -6.15 -6.07
CA GLN A 296 -20.09 -4.71 -6.18
C GLN A 296 -19.75 -4.08 -4.83
N PHE A 297 -20.45 -4.45 -3.76
CA PHE A 297 -20.12 -4.00 -2.39
C PHE A 297 -18.73 -4.47 -1.96
N SER A 298 -18.43 -5.74 -2.18
CA SER A 298 -17.13 -6.34 -1.80
C SER A 298 -15.98 -5.66 -2.56
N LEU A 299 -16.13 -5.44 -3.88
CA LEU A 299 -15.16 -4.72 -4.69
C LEU A 299 -14.90 -3.29 -4.19
N ARG A 300 -15.92 -2.62 -3.65
CA ARG A 300 -15.79 -1.27 -3.07
C ARG A 300 -14.98 -1.24 -1.78
N LEU A 301 -14.93 -2.33 -1.01
CA LEU A 301 -14.17 -2.42 0.24
C LEU A 301 -12.76 -3.01 0.06
N LEU A 302 -12.56 -3.86 -0.96
CA LEU A 302 -11.33 -4.62 -1.20
C LEU A 302 -10.26 -3.86 -1.99
N VAL A 303 -10.27 -2.53 -1.99
CA VAL A 303 -9.44 -1.67 -2.85
C VAL A 303 -7.92 -1.94 -2.77
N ASN A 304 -7.47 -2.69 -1.76
CA ASN A 304 -6.06 -3.02 -1.56
C ASN A 304 -5.63 -4.46 -1.91
N ASP A 305 -6.49 -5.32 -2.47
CA ASP A 305 -6.09 -6.72 -2.79
C ASP A 305 -6.52 -7.18 -4.19
N PHE A 306 -6.40 -6.28 -5.17
CA PHE A 306 -6.46 -6.63 -6.59
C PHE A 306 -5.36 -7.62 -7.04
N TYR A 307 -4.56 -8.18 -6.12
CA TYR A 307 -3.52 -9.15 -6.41
C TYR A 307 -3.86 -10.61 -6.10
N THR A 308 -5.11 -10.92 -5.73
CA THR A 308 -5.55 -12.31 -5.89
C THR A 308 -5.86 -12.57 -7.37
N TYR A 309 -5.39 -13.71 -7.89
CA TYR A 309 -5.59 -14.10 -9.27
C TYR A 309 -7.08 -13.93 -9.64
N PRO A 310 -7.40 -13.28 -10.78
CA PRO A 310 -8.78 -12.99 -11.19
C PRO A 310 -9.71 -14.21 -11.17
N PRO A 311 -9.34 -15.43 -11.63
CA PRO A 311 -10.25 -16.58 -11.53
C PRO A 311 -10.55 -17.01 -10.09
N VAL A 312 -9.65 -16.71 -9.13
CA VAL A 312 -9.84 -17.02 -7.71
C VAL A 312 -10.64 -15.92 -7.01
N ILE A 313 -10.43 -14.63 -7.33
CA ILE A 313 -11.29 -13.53 -6.84
C ILE A 313 -12.72 -13.69 -7.33
N PHE A 314 -12.94 -14.02 -8.61
CA PHE A 314 -14.31 -14.24 -9.09
C PHE A 314 -14.95 -15.43 -8.38
N LYS A 315 -14.30 -16.60 -8.29
CA LYS A 315 -14.84 -17.73 -7.51
C LYS A 315 -15.08 -17.40 -6.03
N THR A 316 -14.17 -16.69 -5.37
CA THR A 316 -14.31 -16.29 -3.96
C THR A 316 -15.35 -15.20 -3.76
N GLN A 317 -15.55 -14.28 -4.70
CA GLN A 317 -16.65 -13.32 -4.70
C GLN A 317 -17.98 -13.99 -4.98
N ASP A 318 -17.97 -15.01 -5.83
CA ASP A 318 -19.16 -15.77 -6.17
C ASP A 318 -19.63 -16.57 -4.95
N GLN A 319 -18.70 -17.25 -4.27
CA GLN A 319 -18.94 -17.95 -3.01
C GLN A 319 -19.22 -17.00 -1.84
N LEU A 320 -18.57 -15.83 -1.78
CA LEU A 320 -18.84 -14.79 -0.78
C LEU A 320 -20.26 -14.25 -0.95
N ALA A 321 -20.65 -13.95 -2.19
CA ALA A 321 -21.99 -13.51 -2.52
C ALA A 321 -23.03 -14.60 -2.25
N GLU A 322 -22.74 -15.86 -2.58
CA GLU A 322 -23.59 -17.02 -2.25
C GLU A 322 -23.73 -17.19 -0.73
N ARG A 323 -22.65 -17.11 0.05
CA ARG A 323 -22.67 -17.28 1.52
C ARG A 323 -23.30 -16.11 2.26
N ILE A 324 -23.10 -14.88 1.76
CA ILE A 324 -23.77 -13.68 2.26
C ILE A 324 -25.28 -13.77 1.98
N SER A 325 -25.67 -14.13 0.76
CA SER A 325 -27.09 -14.23 0.36
C SER A 325 -27.83 -15.39 1.05
N SER A 326 -27.13 -16.48 1.36
CA SER A 326 -27.67 -17.63 2.10
C SER A 326 -27.55 -17.51 3.63
N ASN A 327 -27.01 -16.40 4.14
CA ASN A 327 -26.82 -16.14 5.56
C ASN A 327 -26.08 -17.29 6.28
N SER A 328 -25.03 -17.81 5.64
CA SER A 328 -24.29 -19.00 6.08
C SER A 328 -23.63 -18.78 7.45
N GLU A 329 -23.67 -19.79 8.32
CA GLU A 329 -22.92 -19.82 9.59
C GLU A 329 -21.39 -19.70 9.38
N THR A 330 -20.89 -19.94 8.16
CA THR A 330 -19.45 -19.82 7.80
C THR A 330 -19.04 -18.43 7.30
N LEU A 331 -19.94 -17.45 7.36
CA LEU A 331 -19.72 -16.07 6.88
C LEU A 331 -18.59 -15.33 7.65
N GLY A 332 -18.29 -15.74 8.89
CA GLY A 332 -17.30 -15.10 9.75
C GLY A 332 -15.90 -14.98 9.13
N ALA A 333 -15.36 -16.06 8.54
CA ALA A 333 -14.01 -16.04 7.96
C ALA A 333 -13.87 -15.09 6.74
N GLN A 334 -14.98 -14.84 6.06
CA GLN A 334 -15.06 -13.96 4.89
C GLN A 334 -15.27 -12.50 5.27
N LEU A 335 -16.13 -12.21 6.26
CA LEU A 335 -16.22 -10.88 6.86
C LEU A 335 -14.89 -10.49 7.50
N ALA A 336 -14.19 -11.45 8.14
CA ALA A 336 -12.86 -11.23 8.70
C ALA A 336 -11.81 -10.82 7.67
N TYR A 337 -11.98 -11.20 6.41
CA TYR A 337 -11.14 -10.70 5.33
C TYR A 337 -11.48 -9.26 4.92
N LEU A 338 -12.74 -8.85 5.00
CA LEU A 338 -13.12 -7.45 4.77
C LEU A 338 -12.63 -6.55 5.92
N THR A 339 -12.64 -7.03 7.17
CA THR A 339 -12.14 -6.26 8.33
C THR A 339 -10.63 -6.01 8.28
N TYR A 340 -9.86 -6.87 7.61
CA TYR A 340 -8.42 -6.69 7.42
C TYR A 340 -8.06 -5.34 6.78
N PHE A 341 -8.90 -4.82 5.86
CA PHE A 341 -8.66 -3.52 5.22
C PHE A 341 -9.09 -2.32 6.08
N MET A 342 -9.81 -2.56 7.17
CA MET A 342 -10.26 -1.52 8.11
C MET A 342 -9.21 -1.23 9.20
N HIS A 343 -8.12 -1.97 9.25
CA HIS A 343 -7.03 -1.67 10.18
C HIS A 343 -6.40 -0.30 9.83
N GLY A 344 -6.53 0.67 10.74
CA GLY A 344 -6.10 2.06 10.49
C GLY A 344 -7.02 2.86 9.53
N ARG A 345 -8.17 2.30 9.11
CA ARG A 345 -9.13 2.96 8.19
C ARG A 345 -10.56 2.89 8.71
N SER A 346 -11.45 3.63 8.08
CA SER A 346 -12.89 3.61 8.36
C SER A 346 -13.73 3.72 7.08
N ILE A 347 -15.01 3.41 7.21
CA ILE A 347 -15.98 3.37 6.11
C ILE A 347 -16.83 4.64 6.16
N TYR A 348 -17.01 5.29 5.01
CA TYR A 348 -17.74 6.54 4.88
C TYR A 348 -18.73 6.50 3.72
N LEU A 349 -19.86 7.19 3.87
CA LEU A 349 -20.71 7.60 2.76
C LEU A 349 -20.24 8.95 2.24
N THR A 350 -20.41 9.15 0.94
CA THR A 350 -20.05 10.37 0.23
C THR A 350 -21.27 11.04 -0.40
N GLU A 351 -21.15 12.28 -0.86
CA GLU A 351 -22.24 13.04 -1.49
C GLU A 351 -22.64 12.41 -2.83
N MET A 352 -21.70 11.83 -3.58
CA MET A 352 -22.00 11.05 -4.78
C MET A 352 -22.65 9.68 -4.48
N GLY A 353 -22.90 9.34 -3.20
CA GLY A 353 -23.55 8.09 -2.79
C GLY A 353 -22.63 6.86 -2.81
N TYR A 354 -21.31 7.06 -2.81
CA TYR A 354 -20.34 5.96 -2.73
C TYR A 354 -20.00 5.64 -1.28
N ILE A 355 -19.90 4.34 -0.99
CA ILE A 355 -19.19 3.84 0.18
C ILE A 355 -17.71 3.83 -0.13
N THR A 356 -16.92 4.44 0.74
CA THR A 356 -15.48 4.58 0.58
C THR A 356 -14.74 4.15 1.84
N LEU A 357 -13.55 3.60 1.66
CA LEU A 357 -12.64 3.28 2.76
C LEU A 357 -11.59 4.40 2.84
N GLY A 358 -11.49 5.09 3.98
CA GLY A 358 -10.61 6.24 4.15
C GLY A 358 -9.89 6.26 5.49
N PRO A 359 -9.14 7.34 5.80
CA PRO A 359 -8.50 7.56 7.10
C PRO A 359 -9.50 7.50 8.25
N ARG A 360 -9.12 7.12 9.48
CA ARG A 360 -10.08 6.95 10.59
C ARG A 360 -10.72 8.22 11.14
N ASN A 361 -10.11 9.37 10.90
CA ASN A 361 -10.49 10.64 11.53
C ASN A 361 -11.18 11.61 10.56
N CYS A 362 -11.75 11.10 9.48
CA CYS A 362 -12.54 11.92 8.59
C CYS A 362 -13.89 12.26 9.23
N GLN A 363 -14.46 13.37 8.80
CA GLN A 363 -15.73 13.90 9.31
C GLN A 363 -16.61 14.33 8.15
N PRO A 364 -17.95 14.42 8.37
CA PRO A 364 -18.83 15.06 7.40
C PRO A 364 -18.28 16.42 6.95
N ARG A 365 -18.40 16.69 5.65
CA ARG A 365 -17.88 17.85 4.92
C ARG A 365 -16.38 17.86 4.63
N ASP A 366 -15.63 16.84 5.03
CA ASP A 366 -14.28 16.65 4.48
C ASP A 366 -14.34 16.45 2.97
N LEU A 367 -13.36 17.03 2.27
CA LEU A 367 -13.28 17.06 0.81
C LEU A 367 -12.62 15.80 0.29
N VAL A 368 -13.14 15.24 -0.80
CA VAL A 368 -12.43 14.24 -1.61
C VAL A 368 -11.87 14.92 -2.85
N VAL A 369 -10.55 14.88 -3.00
CA VAL A 369 -9.81 15.57 -4.06
C VAL A 369 -8.87 14.59 -4.76
N VAL A 370 -8.79 14.69 -6.08
CA VAL A 370 -7.77 14.01 -6.88
C VAL A 370 -6.72 15.03 -7.31
N PHE A 371 -5.52 14.93 -6.76
CA PHE A 371 -4.39 15.76 -7.17
C PHE A 371 -3.74 15.23 -8.43
N LEU A 372 -3.36 16.13 -9.34
CA LEU A 372 -2.63 15.76 -10.54
C LEU A 372 -1.27 15.15 -10.15
N GLY A 373 -0.89 14.05 -10.80
CA GLY A 373 0.27 13.25 -10.42
C GLY A 373 0.05 12.29 -9.22
N SER A 374 -1.13 12.29 -8.58
CA SER A 374 -1.48 11.29 -7.55
C SER A 374 -2.10 10.04 -8.16
N HIS A 375 -1.74 8.88 -7.62
CA HIS A 375 -2.37 7.60 -7.98
C HIS A 375 -3.65 7.32 -7.20
N LEU A 376 -3.95 8.09 -6.15
CA LEU A 376 -5.11 7.91 -5.28
C LEU A 376 -5.89 9.22 -5.03
N PRO A 377 -7.20 9.13 -4.75
CA PRO A 377 -7.96 10.20 -4.14
C PRO A 377 -7.50 10.47 -2.70
N LEU A 378 -7.52 11.73 -2.30
CA LEU A 378 -7.10 12.20 -0.97
C LEU A 378 -8.29 12.85 -0.27
N VAL A 379 -8.39 12.64 1.04
CA VAL A 379 -9.33 13.36 1.89
C VAL A 379 -8.64 14.56 2.52
N LEU A 380 -9.25 15.74 2.39
CA LEU A 380 -8.75 17.00 2.93
C LEU A 380 -9.75 17.63 3.91
N ARG A 381 -9.22 18.35 4.89
CA ARG A 381 -10.02 19.28 5.70
C ARG A 381 -9.52 20.71 5.47
N PRO A 382 -10.40 21.65 5.07
CA PRO A 382 -10.06 23.06 5.05
C PRO A 382 -9.64 23.54 6.45
N ILE A 383 -8.65 24.41 6.50
CA ILE A 383 -8.28 25.16 7.70
C ILE A 383 -8.43 26.66 7.41
N GLU A 384 -8.04 27.52 8.36
CA GLU A 384 -8.03 28.97 8.17
C GLU A 384 -7.10 29.37 7.01
N ASP A 385 -7.34 30.55 6.42
CA ASP A 385 -6.51 31.15 5.35
C ASP A 385 -6.50 30.43 3.99
N GLY A 386 -7.45 29.52 3.73
CA GLY A 386 -7.54 28.82 2.44
C GLY A 386 -6.51 27.70 2.27
N GLU A 387 -5.85 27.31 3.36
CA GLU A 387 -5.00 26.14 3.44
C GLU A 387 -5.82 24.87 3.76
N TYR A 388 -5.20 23.71 3.58
CA TYR A 388 -5.83 22.42 3.83
C TYR A 388 -4.88 21.48 4.55
N LYS A 389 -5.44 20.67 5.46
CA LYS A 389 -4.75 19.52 6.03
C LYS A 389 -5.19 18.24 5.35
N ILE A 390 -4.22 17.37 5.05
CA ILE A 390 -4.47 16.01 4.59
C ILE A 390 -4.98 15.17 5.77
N ARG A 391 -6.08 14.46 5.53
CA ARG A 391 -6.53 13.36 6.40
C ARG A 391 -5.87 12.05 5.99
N GLY A 392 -5.68 11.86 4.68
CA GLY A 392 -4.96 10.73 4.09
C GLY A 392 -5.64 10.21 2.82
N PRO A 393 -5.09 9.16 2.19
CA PRO A 393 -5.64 8.56 0.98
C PRO A 393 -6.96 7.83 1.26
N CYS A 394 -7.86 7.82 0.26
CA CYS A 394 -9.09 7.04 0.32
C CYS A 394 -9.34 6.21 -0.94
N ALA A 395 -10.11 5.16 -0.73
CA ALA A 395 -10.50 4.14 -1.68
C ALA A 395 -11.83 4.49 -2.35
N HIS A 396 -11.86 5.62 -3.05
CA HIS A 396 -13.07 6.06 -3.74
C HIS A 396 -13.17 5.39 -5.12
N LEU A 397 -13.93 4.29 -5.23
CA LEU A 397 -13.95 3.44 -6.44
C LEU A 397 -14.20 4.21 -7.75
N ALA A 398 -15.10 5.19 -7.74
CA ALA A 398 -15.41 6.00 -8.93
C ALA A 398 -14.27 6.93 -9.38
N LEU A 399 -13.19 7.03 -8.61
CA LEU A 399 -12.08 7.96 -8.86
C LEU A 399 -10.75 7.22 -9.03
N LEU A 400 -10.73 5.88 -9.03
CA LEU A 400 -9.50 5.09 -9.09
C LEU A 400 -9.01 4.80 -10.51
N SER A 401 -9.78 5.11 -11.55
CA SER A 401 -9.44 4.82 -12.95
C SER A 401 -9.37 6.09 -13.80
N GLY A 402 -9.07 7.26 -13.22
CA GLY A 402 -8.88 8.50 -13.98
C GLY A 402 -10.15 9.30 -14.29
N GLU A 403 -11.32 8.88 -13.79
CA GLU A 403 -12.62 9.52 -14.04
C GLU A 403 -12.75 10.91 -13.40
N ALA A 404 -11.81 11.32 -12.54
CA ALA A 404 -11.78 12.69 -12.02
C ALA A 404 -11.33 13.73 -13.08
N ILE A 405 -10.49 13.30 -14.03
CA ILE A 405 -9.88 14.17 -15.05
C ILE A 405 -10.29 13.80 -16.48
N LEU A 406 -10.88 12.62 -16.68
CA LEU A 406 -11.52 12.18 -17.92
C LEU A 406 -13.00 11.89 -17.68
N SER A 407 -13.76 11.59 -18.73
CA SER A 407 -15.18 11.17 -18.62
C SER A 407 -15.32 9.81 -17.90
N GLU A 408 -16.54 9.39 -17.58
CA GLU A 408 -16.79 8.04 -17.05
C GLU A 408 -16.16 6.95 -17.93
N MET A 409 -15.64 5.89 -17.28
CA MET A 409 -15.12 4.74 -17.99
C MET A 409 -16.22 4.08 -18.82
N PRO A 410 -15.96 3.67 -20.07
CA PRO A 410 -16.96 2.98 -20.88
C PRO A 410 -17.44 1.70 -20.20
N LYS A 411 -18.72 1.36 -20.42
CA LYS A 411 -19.37 0.21 -19.75
C LYS A 411 -18.57 -1.08 -19.94
N GLY A 412 -18.30 -1.78 -18.84
CA GLY A 412 -17.62 -3.08 -18.82
C GLY A 412 -16.09 -3.01 -18.85
N TRP A 413 -15.51 -1.83 -19.04
CA TRP A 413 -14.08 -1.63 -18.84
C TRP A 413 -13.72 -1.69 -17.36
N ARG A 414 -12.49 -2.11 -17.06
CA ARG A 414 -11.99 -2.16 -15.69
C ARG A 414 -10.49 -1.98 -15.60
N LEU A 415 -10.04 -1.50 -14.45
CA LEU A 415 -8.63 -1.45 -14.10
C LEU A 415 -8.17 -2.84 -13.60
N ARG A 416 -7.08 -3.36 -14.15
CA ARG A 416 -6.59 -4.72 -13.89
C ARG A 416 -5.11 -4.73 -13.54
N TYR A 417 -4.78 -5.32 -12.40
CA TYR A 417 -3.41 -5.56 -11.97
C TYR A 417 -3.00 -6.98 -12.38
N LEU A 418 -1.92 -7.10 -13.16
CA LEU A 418 -1.40 -8.41 -13.58
C LEU A 418 -0.36 -8.98 -12.60
N LYS A 419 0.30 -8.09 -11.87
CA LYS A 419 1.37 -8.35 -10.91
C LYS A 419 1.05 -7.56 -9.64
N ARG A 420 1.63 -7.95 -8.50
CA ARG A 420 1.37 -7.30 -7.20
C ARG A 420 1.92 -5.90 -7.16
N VAL A 421 2.95 -5.74 -7.98
CA VAL A 421 3.73 -4.57 -8.17
C VAL A 421 3.62 -4.20 -9.63
N GLY A 422 3.53 -2.89 -9.86
CA GLY A 422 3.56 -2.31 -11.18
C GLY A 422 2.23 -1.65 -11.48
N ASP A 423 2.21 -0.98 -12.62
CA ASP A 423 1.04 -0.20 -12.99
C ASP A 423 -0.08 -1.12 -13.51
N PRO A 424 -1.34 -0.79 -13.23
CA PRO A 424 -2.45 -1.52 -13.79
C PRO A 424 -2.62 -1.24 -15.29
N LEU A 425 -3.32 -2.17 -15.94
CA LEU A 425 -3.81 -2.07 -17.30
C LEU A 425 -5.30 -1.78 -17.31
N PHE A 426 -5.76 -1.14 -18.37
CA PHE A 426 -7.17 -1.09 -18.72
C PHE A 426 -7.53 -2.38 -19.45
N GLU A 427 -8.57 -3.08 -18.98
CA GLU A 427 -9.10 -4.31 -19.59
C GLU A 427 -10.49 -4.04 -20.18
N THR A 428 -10.68 -4.41 -21.44
CA THR A 428 -11.96 -4.30 -22.16
C THR A 428 -12.94 -5.39 -21.70
N PRO A 429 -14.25 -5.27 -22.02
CA PRO A 429 -15.22 -6.34 -21.76
C PRO A 429 -14.83 -7.68 -22.42
N GLU A 430 -14.17 -7.63 -23.57
CA GLU A 430 -13.68 -8.77 -24.35
C GLU A 430 -12.39 -9.38 -23.75
N GLY A 431 -11.78 -8.71 -22.77
CA GLY A 431 -10.57 -9.17 -22.08
C GLY A 431 -9.25 -8.70 -22.72
N GLU A 432 -9.31 -7.80 -23.69
CA GLU A 432 -8.13 -7.14 -24.26
C GLU A 432 -7.54 -6.15 -23.25
N ARG A 433 -6.22 -5.95 -23.27
CA ARG A 433 -5.52 -5.18 -22.22
C ARG A 433 -4.57 -4.17 -22.82
N GLN A 434 -4.57 -2.97 -22.24
CA GLN A 434 -3.71 -1.88 -22.67
C GLN A 434 -3.24 -1.00 -21.52
N HIS A 435 -2.05 -0.41 -21.67
CA HIS A 435 -1.51 0.53 -20.68
C HIS A 435 -2.11 1.93 -20.81
N ILE A 436 -2.44 2.33 -22.03
CA ILE A 436 -2.96 3.66 -22.35
C ILE A 436 -4.47 3.63 -22.28
N ASP A 437 -5.03 4.69 -21.72
CA ASP A 437 -6.46 4.88 -21.59
C ASP A 437 -7.10 5.19 -22.96
N SER A 438 -8.11 4.42 -23.38
CA SER A 438 -8.78 4.59 -24.68
C SER A 438 -9.55 5.91 -24.78
N ARG A 439 -9.89 6.54 -23.64
CA ARG A 439 -10.50 7.88 -23.64
C ARG A 439 -9.56 8.95 -24.23
N LEU A 440 -8.27 8.63 -24.41
CA LEU A 440 -7.27 9.52 -24.99
C LEU A 440 -7.02 9.28 -26.49
N ASP A 441 -7.63 8.27 -27.11
CA ASP A 441 -7.32 7.86 -28.49
C ASP A 441 -7.60 8.96 -29.52
N ASN A 442 -8.59 9.81 -29.25
CA ASN A 442 -8.99 10.92 -30.12
C ASN A 442 -8.28 12.25 -29.79
N ILE A 443 -7.35 12.26 -28.83
CA ILE A 443 -6.62 13.47 -28.46
C ILE A 443 -5.25 13.44 -29.15
N PRO A 444 -4.92 14.45 -29.98
CA PRO A 444 -3.66 14.47 -30.71
C PRO A 444 -2.47 14.57 -29.75
N VAL A 445 -1.40 13.85 -30.10
CA VAL A 445 -0.11 13.92 -29.44
C VAL A 445 0.74 14.99 -30.15
N PRO A 446 1.48 15.86 -29.43
CA PRO A 446 2.37 16.83 -30.07
C PRO A 446 3.46 16.14 -30.91
N GLU A 447 3.85 16.73 -32.05
CA GLU A 447 4.74 16.11 -33.04
C GLU A 447 6.11 15.70 -32.47
N GLU A 448 6.61 16.43 -31.46
CA GLU A 448 7.88 16.19 -30.82
C GLU A 448 7.87 15.09 -29.75
N TRP A 449 6.70 14.48 -29.49
CA TRP A 449 6.51 13.44 -28.48
C TRP A 449 6.32 12.06 -29.14
N GLU A 450 7.14 11.11 -28.71
CA GLU A 450 7.11 9.74 -29.19
C GLU A 450 6.78 8.77 -28.06
N LEU A 451 5.76 7.94 -28.26
CA LEU A 451 5.49 6.84 -27.35
C LEU A 451 6.50 5.71 -27.58
N ARG A 452 7.21 5.33 -26.52
CA ARG A 452 8.19 4.23 -26.52
C ARG A 452 7.89 3.24 -25.40
N TRP A 453 8.56 2.09 -25.44
CA TRP A 453 8.30 0.98 -24.52
C TRP A 453 9.60 0.51 -23.87
N ARG A 454 9.55 0.25 -22.57
CA ARG A 454 10.66 -0.37 -21.83
C ARG A 454 10.63 -1.89 -22.04
N ASP A 455 11.75 -2.56 -21.77
CA ASP A 455 11.89 -4.02 -21.86
C ASP A 455 10.85 -4.78 -21.00
N ASN A 456 10.37 -4.16 -19.92
CA ASN A 456 9.36 -4.74 -19.04
C ASN A 456 7.91 -4.55 -19.56
N GLY A 457 7.74 -3.96 -20.75
CA GLY A 457 6.44 -3.71 -21.39
C GLY A 457 5.73 -2.45 -20.90
N THR A 458 6.33 -1.61 -20.07
CA THR A 458 5.71 -0.35 -19.63
C THR A 458 5.98 0.79 -20.63
N PRO A 459 4.97 1.61 -20.98
CA PRO A 459 5.18 2.73 -21.87
C PRO A 459 5.87 3.90 -21.18
N PHE A 460 6.51 4.74 -21.99
CA PHE A 460 6.99 6.05 -21.60
C PHE A 460 6.98 6.97 -22.82
N TRP A 461 7.01 8.27 -22.57
CA TRP A 461 7.06 9.28 -23.62
C TRP A 461 8.48 9.82 -23.76
N TYR A 462 9.00 9.87 -24.98
CA TYR A 462 10.27 10.49 -25.34
C TYR A 462 10.01 11.83 -26.03
N ILE A 463 10.75 12.86 -25.64
CA ILE A 463 10.57 14.24 -26.12
C ILE A 463 11.81 14.60 -26.92
N ALA A 464 11.72 14.52 -28.25
CA ALA A 464 12.87 14.59 -29.13
C ALA A 464 13.65 15.90 -29.02
N LYS A 465 12.94 17.02 -28.81
CA LYS A 465 13.54 18.36 -28.70
C LYS A 465 14.40 18.55 -27.43
N GLU A 466 14.07 17.82 -26.38
CA GLU A 466 14.70 17.96 -25.05
C GLU A 466 15.66 16.80 -24.73
N ASP A 467 15.75 15.79 -25.61
CA ASP A 467 16.49 14.55 -25.39
C ASP A 467 16.23 13.95 -24.01
N ARG A 468 14.95 13.86 -23.65
CA ARG A 468 14.50 13.32 -22.37
C ARG A 468 13.31 12.42 -22.53
N TRP A 469 13.06 11.62 -21.51
CA TRP A 469 11.86 10.81 -21.41
C TRP A 469 11.09 11.13 -20.13
N THR A 470 9.81 10.79 -20.13
CA THR A 470 8.93 10.99 -18.99
C THR A 470 7.79 9.97 -18.97
N ASN A 471 7.15 9.83 -17.82
CA ASN A 471 5.95 9.02 -17.67
C ASN A 471 4.66 9.83 -17.91
N PHE A 472 4.73 11.17 -17.99
CA PHE A 472 3.56 12.01 -18.26
C PHE A 472 3.01 11.78 -19.64
N ASP A 473 1.68 11.74 -19.72
CA ASP A 473 1.00 11.74 -20.99
C ASP A 473 0.84 13.19 -21.48
N PRO A 474 1.40 13.56 -22.66
CA PRO A 474 1.33 14.92 -23.17
C PRO A 474 -0.11 15.38 -23.49
N ARG A 475 -1.07 14.45 -23.54
CA ARG A 475 -2.48 14.76 -23.73
C ARG A 475 -3.15 15.22 -22.42
N LEU A 476 -2.51 14.97 -21.27
CA LEU A 476 -3.02 15.26 -19.92
C LEU A 476 -2.31 16.46 -19.26
N THR A 477 -2.01 17.51 -20.04
CA THR A 477 -1.48 18.77 -19.49
C THR A 477 -2.57 19.56 -18.75
N LEU A 478 -2.16 20.45 -17.84
CA LEU A 478 -3.09 21.36 -17.15
C LEU A 478 -3.95 22.17 -18.13
N GLU A 479 -3.34 22.63 -19.22
CA GLU A 479 -4.03 23.37 -20.28
C GLU A 479 -5.07 22.50 -21.00
N SER A 480 -4.70 21.26 -21.38
CA SER A 480 -5.59 20.31 -22.03
C SER A 480 -6.80 19.96 -21.15
N LEU A 481 -6.56 19.72 -19.86
CA LEU A 481 -7.61 19.44 -18.88
C LEU A 481 -8.59 20.62 -18.74
N ARG A 482 -8.07 21.84 -18.59
CA ARG A 482 -8.90 23.06 -18.50
C ARG A 482 -9.69 23.31 -19.77
N LYS A 483 -9.07 23.11 -20.95
CA LYS A 483 -9.74 23.23 -22.26
C LYS A 483 -10.87 22.21 -22.42
N SER A 484 -10.71 21.04 -21.82
CA SER A 484 -11.73 19.98 -21.77
C SER A 484 -12.82 20.21 -20.70
N GLY A 485 -12.80 21.35 -20.00
CA GLY A 485 -13.81 21.74 -19.01
C GLY A 485 -13.55 21.19 -17.60
N VAL A 486 -12.40 20.54 -17.35
CA VAL A 486 -12.05 20.02 -16.03
C VAL A 486 -11.71 21.19 -15.10
N LYS A 487 -12.44 21.28 -13.97
CA LYS A 487 -12.24 22.31 -12.95
C LYS A 487 -11.07 21.98 -12.03
N VAL A 488 -9.86 22.35 -12.47
CA VAL A 488 -8.64 22.20 -11.69
C VAL A 488 -8.41 23.44 -10.81
N ASN A 489 -8.30 23.23 -9.50
CA ASN A 489 -8.05 24.28 -8.50
C ASN A 489 -6.65 24.13 -7.90
N ASP A 490 -6.11 25.24 -7.39
CA ASP A 490 -4.89 25.25 -6.59
C ASP A 490 -5.22 24.97 -5.12
N TYR A 491 -4.39 24.18 -4.45
CA TYR A 491 -4.49 23.84 -3.03
C TYR A 491 -3.15 24.09 -2.36
N ILE A 492 -3.20 24.68 -1.18
CA ILE A 492 -2.04 24.85 -0.30
C ILE A 492 -2.19 23.84 0.83
N LEU A 493 -1.35 22.80 0.80
CA LEU A 493 -1.35 21.76 1.82
C LEU A 493 -0.36 22.10 2.90
N ARG A 494 -0.82 22.03 4.15
CA ARG A 494 -0.03 22.26 5.35
C ARG A 494 -0.09 21.07 6.27
#